data_AF-F0WL23-F1
#
_entry.id   AF-F0WL23-F1
#
_cell.length_a   1.000
_cell.length_b   1.000
_cell.length_c   1.000
_cell.angle_alpha   90.00
_cell.angle_beta   90.00
_cell.angle_gamma   90.00
#
_symmetry.space_group_name_H-M   'P 1'
#
loop_
_entity.id
_entity.type
_entity.pdbx_description
1 polymer ?
#
loop_
_entity_poly.entity_id
_entity_poly.type
_entity_poly.pdbx_seq_one_letter_code
_entity_poly.pdbx_strand_id
1 'polypeptide(L)'
;MEAVAIALGRLDTIWIPSNGKYQLSRYRAKAMTESVAKKAINHRKDKPWDTDDNDRWKIDAWQDTIEDDKRPGQTVQLPNLLEESSFATLFPKYREKYLREIWPIVTKALDNYKIACELNLVEGSMSVRTTRKTKDPFIVMKARDLIKLLARSIPVNQAVEILKDDVHCDIIKIGGLVRNKERFVKRRQRLVGPDGATQKAIELLTNCYILVQGNTVAAMGSYQGLRSVRNIVEDCFANIHPIYNVKRLMIKRELAKDEALRNENWDRFLPQFKKKNVQRKKPKDVHKKKEYTPFPPLPTPSKLDKEIESGEYFMKEHERKALRKREKKASKEEVIQQRKSEKKAGFVAPSDKELNKKRKRQVAEISQPSLNDLKSKFQTQTKTGTTQVVKDSLEDYIALPKKSKNVT
;
A
#
# COMPACT_ATOMS: atom_id res chain seq x y z
N MET A 1 -17.12 30.16 15.30
CA MET A 1 -17.07 29.82 13.87
C MET A 1 -16.15 30.78 13.13
N GLU A 2 -14.89 30.92 13.57
CA GLU A 2 -14.01 31.98 13.04
C GLU A 2 -12.54 31.54 12.89
N ALA A 3 -12.25 30.23 13.01
CA ALA A 3 -10.88 29.70 12.93
C ALA A 3 -10.60 28.83 11.69
N VAL A 4 -11.58 28.66 10.77
CA VAL A 4 -11.42 27.87 9.53
C VAL A 4 -11.15 28.77 8.31
N ALA A 5 -11.23 30.09 8.45
CA ALA A 5 -11.16 31.05 7.35
C ALA A 5 -9.74 31.35 6.82
N ILE A 6 -8.67 30.93 7.50
CA ILE A 6 -7.30 31.39 7.17
C ILE A 6 -6.59 30.51 6.12
N ALA A 7 -7.13 29.34 5.76
CA ALA A 7 -6.55 28.48 4.71
C ALA A 7 -7.33 28.48 3.37
N LEU A 8 -8.38 29.31 3.26
CA LEU A 8 -9.28 29.36 2.10
C LEU A 8 -9.11 30.65 1.29
N GLY A 9 -7.88 31.13 1.18
CA GLY A 9 -7.53 32.23 0.29
C GLY A 9 -7.43 31.76 -1.16
N ARG A 10 -8.42 32.17 -1.97
CA ARG A 10 -8.30 32.46 -3.41
C ARG A 10 -8.41 31.27 -4.37
N LEU A 11 -9.65 30.79 -4.59
CA LEU A 11 -10.05 30.06 -5.80
C LEU A 11 -11.47 30.46 -6.23
N ASP A 12 -11.75 31.77 -6.28
CA ASP A 12 -12.85 32.28 -7.08
C ASP A 12 -12.38 32.42 -8.53
N THR A 13 -13.26 32.03 -9.46
CA THR A 13 -13.11 31.97 -10.93
C THR A 13 -12.37 30.75 -11.51
N ILE A 14 -13.11 29.66 -11.74
CA ILE A 14 -12.77 28.69 -12.78
C ILE A 14 -13.31 29.25 -14.11
N TRP A 15 -12.41 29.81 -14.91
CA TRP A 15 -12.67 30.22 -16.29
C TRP A 15 -12.79 28.97 -17.17
N ILE A 16 -13.97 28.72 -17.73
CA ILE A 16 -14.19 27.69 -18.75
C ILE A 16 -13.97 28.34 -20.12
N PRO A 17 -13.00 27.91 -20.94
CA PRO A 17 -12.84 28.43 -22.28
C PRO A 17 -14.02 27.96 -23.14
N SER A 18 -14.89 28.88 -23.53
CA SER A 18 -15.78 28.68 -24.68
C SER A 18 -14.98 28.82 -25.97
N ASN A 19 -15.31 28.01 -26.97
CA ASN A 19 -14.80 27.99 -28.35
C ASN A 19 -13.65 27.04 -28.66
N GLY A 20 -14.05 25.81 -28.98
CA GLY A 20 -13.35 24.93 -29.91
C GLY A 20 -14.39 24.08 -30.65
N LYS A 21 -14.80 24.53 -31.84
CA LYS A 21 -15.67 23.76 -32.75
C LYS A 21 -14.95 22.46 -33.12
N TYR A 22 -15.40 21.34 -32.56
CA TYR A 22 -15.07 20.01 -33.06
C TYR A 22 -16.38 19.29 -33.40
N GLN A 23 -16.79 19.42 -34.66
CA GLN A 23 -17.79 18.54 -35.24
C GLN A 23 -17.11 17.21 -35.61
N LEU A 24 -17.15 16.22 -34.72
CA LEU A 24 -16.95 14.82 -35.10
C LEU A 24 -17.94 13.91 -34.34
N SER A 25 -18.91 13.41 -35.12
CA SER A 25 -19.75 12.21 -34.95
C SER A 25 -20.33 11.87 -33.56
N ARG A 26 -21.20 12.72 -33.00
CA ARG A 26 -22.17 12.28 -31.96
C ARG A 26 -23.29 11.40 -32.53
N TYR A 27 -23.57 11.48 -33.83
CA TYR A 27 -24.67 10.76 -34.47
C TYR A 27 -24.43 9.26 -34.67
N ARG A 28 -23.17 8.79 -34.73
CA ARG A 28 -22.88 7.38 -35.03
C ARG A 28 -22.86 6.48 -33.79
N ALA A 29 -22.42 6.99 -32.65
CA ALA A 29 -22.41 6.24 -31.39
C ALA A 29 -23.82 6.06 -30.80
N LYS A 30 -24.65 7.11 -30.85
CA LYS A 30 -26.06 7.07 -30.41
C LYS A 30 -26.89 6.11 -31.26
N ALA A 31 -26.68 6.13 -32.58
CA ALA A 31 -27.35 5.22 -33.51
C ALA A 31 -26.91 3.75 -33.32
N MET A 32 -25.63 3.50 -33.02
CA MET A 32 -25.17 2.14 -32.71
C MET A 32 -25.74 1.61 -31.38
N THR A 33 -25.78 2.42 -30.31
CA THR A 33 -26.39 1.99 -29.04
C THR A 33 -27.90 1.80 -29.13
N GLU A 34 -28.61 2.68 -29.85
CA GLU A 34 -30.04 2.53 -30.09
C GLU A 34 -30.35 1.33 -30.99
N SER A 35 -29.54 1.05 -32.02
CA SER A 35 -29.77 -0.08 -32.92
C SER A 35 -29.47 -1.44 -32.27
N VAL A 36 -28.47 -1.51 -31.39
CA VAL A 36 -28.15 -2.73 -30.61
C VAL A 36 -29.21 -2.98 -29.55
N ALA A 37 -29.72 -1.94 -28.88
CA ALA A 37 -30.84 -2.06 -27.95
C ALA A 37 -32.12 -2.50 -28.67
N LYS A 38 -32.45 -1.91 -29.83
CA LYS A 38 -33.64 -2.25 -30.62
C LYS A 38 -33.61 -3.69 -31.15
N LYS A 39 -32.45 -4.22 -31.57
CA LYS A 39 -32.32 -5.59 -32.08
C LYS A 39 -32.60 -6.68 -31.03
N ALA A 40 -32.49 -6.38 -29.73
CA ALA A 40 -32.74 -7.35 -28.65
C ALA A 40 -34.20 -7.33 -28.13
N ILE A 41 -35.05 -6.42 -28.61
CA ILE A 41 -36.39 -6.15 -28.02
C ILE A 41 -37.55 -6.65 -28.91
N ASN A 42 -37.28 -7.11 -30.14
CA ASN A 42 -38.35 -7.51 -31.09
C ASN A 42 -39.31 -8.61 -30.60
N HIS A 43 -39.00 -9.33 -29.52
CA HIS A 43 -39.88 -10.34 -28.90
C HIS A 43 -40.24 -10.06 -27.44
N ARG A 44 -39.79 -8.93 -26.85
CA ARG A 44 -40.21 -8.51 -25.50
C ARG A 44 -41.40 -7.57 -25.64
N LYS A 45 -42.60 -8.09 -25.40
CA LYS A 45 -43.77 -7.25 -25.14
C LYS A 45 -43.48 -6.43 -23.88
N ASP A 46 -43.81 -5.14 -23.90
CA ASP A 46 -43.80 -4.32 -22.70
C ASP A 46 -44.70 -4.97 -21.67
N LYS A 47 -44.19 -5.11 -20.45
CA LYS A 47 -44.93 -5.72 -19.35
C LYS A 47 -46.03 -4.73 -18.96
N PRO A 48 -47.33 -5.07 -19.06
CA PRO A 48 -48.42 -4.13 -18.78
C PRO A 48 -48.44 -3.58 -17.34
N TRP A 49 -47.68 -4.18 -16.44
CA TRP A 49 -47.52 -3.79 -15.04
C TRP A 49 -46.22 -3.01 -14.75
N ASP A 50 -45.49 -2.61 -15.80
CA ASP A 50 -44.26 -1.79 -15.74
C ASP A 50 -44.58 -0.33 -16.08
N THR A 51 -45.48 0.28 -15.33
CA THR A 51 -45.77 1.71 -15.36
C THR A 51 -44.73 2.47 -14.53
N ASP A 52 -44.29 3.65 -15.01
CA ASP A 52 -43.28 4.50 -14.33
C ASP A 52 -43.69 4.92 -12.90
N ASP A 53 -44.98 4.84 -12.56
CA ASP A 53 -45.53 5.18 -11.25
C ASP A 53 -45.30 4.09 -10.17
N ASN A 54 -45.01 2.85 -10.56
CA ASN A 54 -44.82 1.74 -9.62
C ASN A 54 -43.37 1.66 -9.16
N ASP A 55 -43.06 2.22 -7.99
CA ASP A 55 -41.76 2.05 -7.35
C ASP A 55 -41.58 0.63 -6.82
N ARG A 56 -41.00 -0.23 -7.67
CA ARG A 56 -40.70 -1.64 -7.39
C ARG A 56 -39.76 -1.88 -6.21
N TRP A 57 -39.13 -0.83 -5.69
CA TRP A 57 -38.11 -0.92 -4.65
C TRP A 57 -38.52 -0.20 -3.36
N LYS A 58 -39.77 0.27 -3.27
CA LYS A 58 -40.30 0.84 -2.04
C LYS A 58 -40.34 -0.24 -0.95
N ILE A 59 -39.73 0.06 0.19
CA ILE A 59 -39.74 -0.81 1.37
C ILE A 59 -40.90 -0.34 2.25
N ASP A 60 -41.96 -1.12 2.31
CA ASP A 60 -43.05 -0.87 3.25
C ASP A 60 -42.68 -1.44 4.63
N ALA A 61 -42.94 -0.66 5.68
CA ALA A 61 -42.69 -1.11 7.05
C ALA A 61 -43.55 -2.34 7.38
N TRP A 62 -43.00 -3.25 8.17
CA TRP A 62 -43.71 -4.44 8.61
C TRP A 62 -45.03 -4.08 9.32
N GLN A 63 -46.12 -4.72 8.89
CA GLN A 63 -47.42 -4.62 9.54
C GLN A 63 -47.84 -5.99 10.07
N ASP A 64 -48.23 -6.04 11.34
CA ASP A 64 -48.71 -7.26 11.99
C ASP A 64 -50.06 -7.76 11.45
N THR A 65 -50.73 -6.92 10.66
CA THR A 65 -52.05 -7.15 10.10
C THR A 65 -52.01 -6.75 8.63
N ILE A 66 -52.38 -7.68 7.75
CA ILE A 66 -52.41 -7.46 6.30
C ILE A 66 -53.87 -7.62 5.84
N GLU A 67 -54.27 -6.87 4.81
CA GLU A 67 -55.58 -7.06 4.18
C GLU A 67 -55.62 -8.41 3.46
N ASP A 68 -56.72 -9.15 3.63
CA ASP A 68 -56.88 -10.45 2.99
C ASP A 68 -57.09 -10.27 1.48
N ASP A 69 -56.11 -10.69 0.66
CA ASP A 69 -56.20 -10.69 -0.80
C ASP A 69 -57.47 -11.39 -1.32
N LYS A 70 -58.00 -12.37 -0.55
CA LYS A 70 -59.20 -13.13 -0.94
C LYS A 70 -60.51 -12.47 -0.47
N ARG A 71 -60.47 -11.56 0.50
CA ARG A 71 -61.63 -10.90 1.10
C ARG A 71 -61.32 -9.41 1.34
N PRO A 72 -61.55 -8.55 0.34
CA PRO A 72 -61.25 -7.12 0.47
C PRO A 72 -62.06 -6.51 1.62
N GLY A 73 -61.38 -5.79 2.52
CA GLY A 73 -61.97 -5.16 3.71
C GLY A 73 -61.87 -5.97 5.00
N GLN A 74 -61.36 -7.22 4.97
CA GLN A 74 -61.08 -8.00 6.17
C GLN A 74 -59.58 -8.02 6.47
N THR A 75 -59.23 -7.57 7.67
CA THR A 75 -57.85 -7.56 8.17
C THR A 75 -57.49 -8.90 8.82
N VAL A 76 -56.43 -9.56 8.36
CA VAL A 76 -55.95 -10.83 8.90
C VAL A 76 -54.65 -10.61 9.66
N GLN A 77 -54.58 -11.11 10.89
CA GLN A 77 -53.31 -11.12 11.64
C GLN A 77 -52.41 -12.23 11.13
N LEU A 78 -51.13 -11.93 10.95
CA LEU A 78 -50.17 -12.95 10.55
C LEU A 78 -50.01 -14.02 11.65
N PRO A 79 -49.78 -15.28 11.26
CA PRO A 79 -49.50 -16.35 12.21
C PRO A 79 -48.20 -16.06 12.97
N ASN A 80 -48.18 -16.47 14.25
CA ASN A 80 -46.97 -16.43 15.06
C ASN A 80 -45.93 -17.44 14.55
N LEU A 81 -44.65 -17.19 14.83
CA LEU A 81 -43.58 -18.14 14.54
C LEU A 81 -43.75 -19.41 15.41
N LEU A 82 -43.72 -20.58 14.76
CA LEU A 82 -43.77 -21.89 15.44
C LEU A 82 -42.40 -22.28 16.02
N GLU A 83 -41.33 -21.93 15.31
CA GLU A 83 -39.97 -22.33 15.64
C GLU A 83 -39.20 -21.19 16.35
N GLU A 84 -38.28 -21.59 17.22
CA GLU A 84 -37.40 -20.67 17.93
C GLU A 84 -36.09 -20.49 17.16
N SER A 85 -35.74 -19.24 16.87
CA SER A 85 -34.44 -18.86 16.33
C SER A 85 -33.62 -18.19 17.43
N SER A 86 -32.43 -18.72 17.69
CA SER A 86 -31.52 -18.24 18.74
C SER A 86 -30.16 -17.88 18.15
N PHE A 87 -29.66 -16.68 18.48
CA PHE A 87 -28.32 -16.24 18.11
C PHE A 87 -27.56 -15.77 19.34
N ALA A 88 -26.28 -16.14 19.40
CA ALA A 88 -25.38 -15.69 20.46
C ALA A 88 -24.11 -15.07 19.88
N THR A 89 -23.58 -14.06 20.57
CA THR A 89 -22.31 -13.43 20.24
C THR A 89 -21.47 -13.23 21.49
N LEU A 90 -20.19 -13.58 21.40
CA LEU A 90 -19.21 -13.34 22.45
C LEU A 90 -18.75 -11.88 22.42
N PHE A 91 -18.53 -11.29 23.60
CA PHE A 91 -17.97 -9.95 23.73
C PHE A 91 -16.68 -9.95 24.57
N PRO A 92 -15.77 -8.99 24.34
CA PRO A 92 -14.54 -8.90 25.12
C PRO A 92 -14.79 -8.50 26.58
N LYS A 93 -13.98 -9.04 27.51
CA LYS A 93 -14.13 -8.80 28.96
C LYS A 93 -14.20 -7.32 29.36
N TYR A 94 -13.42 -6.45 28.72
CA TYR A 94 -13.43 -5.00 29.00
C TYR A 94 -14.77 -4.33 28.70
N ARG A 95 -15.63 -4.95 27.88
CA ARG A 95 -16.92 -4.38 27.46
C ARG A 95 -18.04 -4.68 28.46
N GLU A 96 -17.82 -5.60 29.39
CA GLU A 96 -18.80 -6.08 30.35
C GLU A 96 -19.44 -4.97 31.19
N LYS A 97 -18.63 -4.09 31.78
CA LYS A 97 -19.11 -3.02 32.66
C LYS A 97 -20.16 -2.16 31.96
N TYR A 98 -19.86 -1.74 30.73
CA TYR A 98 -20.78 -0.95 29.93
C TYR A 98 -22.05 -1.73 29.56
N LEU A 99 -21.90 -2.99 29.11
CA LEU A 99 -23.05 -3.80 28.69
C LEU A 99 -24.03 -4.01 29.85
N ARG A 100 -23.52 -4.20 31.08
CA ARG A 100 -24.35 -4.30 32.28
C ARG A 100 -25.16 -3.03 32.54
N GLU A 101 -24.55 -1.85 32.37
CA GLU A 101 -25.21 -0.55 32.60
C GLU A 101 -26.29 -0.26 31.55
N ILE A 102 -26.03 -0.58 30.28
CA ILE A 102 -26.93 -0.27 29.15
C ILE A 102 -27.96 -1.37 28.83
N TRP A 103 -27.82 -2.57 29.41
CA TRP A 103 -28.68 -3.71 29.09
C TRP A 103 -30.18 -3.42 29.18
N PRO A 104 -30.68 -2.68 30.20
CA PRO A 104 -32.10 -2.35 30.28
C PRO A 104 -32.63 -1.56 29.07
N ILE A 105 -31.79 -0.75 28.41
CA ILE A 105 -32.16 -0.01 27.20
C ILE A 105 -32.31 -0.98 26.02
N VAL A 106 -31.41 -1.95 25.92
CA VAL A 106 -31.46 -2.99 24.87
C VAL A 106 -32.68 -3.88 25.04
N THR A 107 -32.98 -4.30 26.28
CA THR A 107 -34.18 -5.10 26.59
C THR A 107 -35.45 -4.35 26.19
N LYS A 108 -35.60 -3.08 26.59
CA LYS A 108 -36.75 -2.25 26.18
C LYS A 108 -36.89 -2.12 24.66
N ALA A 109 -35.78 -1.95 23.95
CA ALA A 109 -35.79 -1.83 22.50
C ALA A 109 -36.23 -3.12 21.80
N LEU A 110 -35.77 -4.29 22.29
CA LEU A 110 -36.10 -5.60 21.73
C LEU A 110 -37.49 -6.12 22.17
N ASP A 111 -37.96 -5.71 23.35
CA ASP A 111 -39.31 -6.04 23.86
C ASP A 111 -40.42 -5.46 22.99
N ASN A 112 -40.17 -4.30 22.35
CA ASN A 112 -41.09 -3.71 21.36
C ASN A 112 -41.38 -4.70 20.22
N TYR A 113 -40.36 -5.43 19.79
CA TYR A 113 -40.43 -6.46 18.74
C TYR A 113 -40.67 -7.88 19.28
N LYS A 114 -40.92 -8.02 20.59
CA LYS A 114 -41.17 -9.31 21.26
C LYS A 114 -40.01 -10.31 21.10
N ILE A 115 -38.78 -9.83 21.12
CA ILE A 115 -37.56 -10.64 21.09
C ILE A 115 -36.99 -10.74 22.50
N ALA A 116 -36.72 -11.95 22.96
CA ALA A 116 -36.05 -12.16 24.24
C ALA A 116 -34.54 -11.93 24.08
N CYS A 117 -33.91 -11.28 25.06
CA CYS A 117 -32.47 -11.09 25.10
C CYS A 117 -31.89 -11.43 26.48
N GLU A 118 -30.76 -12.13 26.52
CA GLU A 118 -30.05 -12.44 27.76
C GLU A 118 -28.58 -12.02 27.68
N LEU A 119 -28.03 -11.61 28.83
CA LEU A 119 -26.63 -11.23 29.00
C LEU A 119 -25.98 -12.20 29.98
N ASN A 120 -25.10 -13.06 29.48
CA ASN A 120 -24.30 -13.96 30.30
C ASN A 120 -22.91 -13.36 30.58
N LEU A 121 -22.70 -12.97 31.83
CA LEU A 121 -21.46 -12.33 32.30
C LEU A 121 -20.35 -13.33 32.65
N VAL A 122 -20.71 -14.60 32.89
CA VAL A 122 -19.77 -15.67 33.22
C VAL A 122 -19.06 -16.12 31.94
N GLU A 123 -19.84 -16.43 30.90
CA GLU A 123 -19.31 -16.79 29.58
C GLU A 123 -18.85 -15.58 28.77
N GLY A 124 -19.36 -14.39 29.07
CA GLY A 124 -19.13 -13.19 28.27
C GLY A 124 -19.87 -13.24 26.93
N SER A 125 -21.12 -13.70 26.95
CA SER A 125 -21.97 -13.88 25.76
C SER A 125 -23.27 -13.07 25.87
N MET A 126 -23.75 -12.57 24.74
CA MET A 126 -25.08 -11.96 24.58
C MET A 126 -25.89 -12.87 23.66
N SER A 127 -27.11 -13.21 24.06
CA SER A 127 -28.02 -14.02 23.26
C SER A 127 -29.31 -13.25 22.95
N VAL A 128 -29.87 -13.51 21.76
CA VAL A 128 -31.20 -13.05 21.34
C VAL A 128 -31.98 -14.24 20.81
N ARG A 129 -33.25 -14.34 21.18
CA ARG A 129 -34.13 -15.46 20.83
C ARG A 129 -35.51 -14.96 20.41
N THR A 130 -36.09 -15.55 19.37
CA THR A 130 -37.49 -15.29 19.02
C THR A 130 -38.41 -15.86 20.10
N THR A 131 -39.56 -15.24 20.29
CA THR A 131 -40.59 -15.75 21.20
C THR A 131 -41.81 -16.19 20.41
N ARG A 132 -42.73 -16.93 21.05
CA ARG A 132 -44.03 -17.28 20.44
C ARG A 132 -44.91 -16.07 20.10
N LYS A 133 -44.49 -14.86 20.50
CA LYS A 133 -45.17 -13.58 20.23
C LYS A 133 -44.49 -12.78 19.13
N THR A 134 -43.33 -13.22 18.64
CA THR A 134 -42.64 -12.59 17.52
C THR A 134 -43.40 -12.90 16.23
N LYS A 135 -43.79 -11.83 15.52
CA LYS A 135 -44.54 -11.91 14.26
C LYS A 135 -43.66 -11.66 13.04
N ASP A 136 -42.73 -10.71 13.14
CA ASP A 136 -41.75 -10.44 12.08
C ASP A 136 -40.69 -11.57 12.04
N PRO A 137 -40.53 -12.27 10.90
CA PRO A 137 -39.51 -13.31 10.77
C PRO A 137 -38.08 -12.77 10.62
N PHE A 138 -37.89 -11.54 10.10
CA PHE A 138 -36.57 -10.99 9.78
C PHE A 138 -35.96 -10.18 10.91
N ILE A 139 -36.77 -9.65 11.84
CA ILE A 139 -36.27 -8.83 12.97
C ILE A 139 -35.20 -9.54 13.82
N VAL A 140 -35.25 -10.88 13.92
CA VAL A 140 -34.23 -11.66 14.64
C VAL A 140 -32.84 -11.49 14.03
N MET A 141 -32.74 -11.30 12.71
CA MET A 141 -31.49 -11.04 12.00
C MET A 141 -30.95 -9.65 12.35
N LYS A 142 -31.82 -8.65 12.48
CA LYS A 142 -31.44 -7.31 12.94
C LYS A 142 -31.03 -7.31 14.42
N ALA A 143 -31.72 -8.07 15.29
CA ALA A 143 -31.35 -8.25 16.69
C ALA A 143 -29.98 -8.94 16.85
N ARG A 144 -29.69 -9.94 16.01
CA ARG A 144 -28.36 -10.56 15.92
C ARG A 144 -27.29 -9.52 15.54
N ASP A 145 -27.61 -8.63 14.61
CA ASP A 145 -26.66 -7.62 14.17
C ASP A 145 -26.46 -6.54 15.24
N LEU A 146 -27.50 -6.16 15.99
CA LEU A 146 -27.42 -5.31 17.17
C LEU A 146 -26.41 -5.84 18.20
N ILE A 147 -26.52 -7.11 18.61
CA ILE A 147 -25.58 -7.70 19.58
C ILE A 147 -24.15 -7.79 19.03
N LYS A 148 -23.97 -8.05 17.73
CA LYS A 148 -22.64 -7.99 17.09
C LYS A 148 -22.04 -6.58 17.14
N LEU A 149 -22.85 -5.55 16.92
CA LEU A 149 -22.40 -4.15 16.94
C LEU A 149 -22.02 -3.70 18.36
N LEU A 150 -22.79 -4.11 19.37
CA LEU A 150 -22.47 -3.88 20.78
C LEU A 150 -21.15 -4.56 21.18
N ALA A 151 -20.91 -5.78 20.69
CA ALA A 151 -19.64 -6.49 20.87
C ALA A 151 -18.45 -5.77 20.20
N ARG A 152 -18.71 -5.02 19.11
CA ARG A 152 -17.74 -4.13 18.43
C ARG A 152 -17.70 -2.72 19.02
N SER A 153 -18.15 -2.56 20.26
CA SER A 153 -18.05 -1.31 21.03
C SER A 153 -18.73 -0.10 20.41
N ILE A 154 -19.75 -0.31 19.57
CA ILE A 154 -20.63 0.77 19.12
C ILE A 154 -21.50 1.22 20.31
N PRO A 155 -21.73 2.54 20.49
CA PRO A 155 -22.60 3.04 21.55
C PRO A 155 -24.05 2.63 21.31
N VAL A 156 -24.77 2.31 22.39
CA VAL A 156 -26.14 1.76 22.34
C VAL A 156 -27.11 2.66 21.55
N ASN A 157 -27.04 3.98 21.75
CA ASN A 157 -27.93 4.93 21.09
C ASN A 157 -27.84 4.83 19.56
N GLN A 158 -26.63 4.62 19.04
CA GLN A 158 -26.40 4.46 17.61
C GLN A 158 -26.70 3.03 17.15
N ALA A 159 -26.41 2.02 17.98
CA ALA A 159 -26.62 0.63 17.64
C ALA A 159 -28.12 0.28 17.50
N VAL A 160 -28.99 0.86 18.32
CA VAL A 160 -30.45 0.62 18.28
C VAL A 160 -31.07 1.03 16.94
N GLU A 161 -30.46 1.96 16.20
CA GLU A 161 -30.92 2.34 14.86
C GLU A 161 -30.92 1.18 13.86
N ILE A 162 -30.14 0.11 14.09
CA ILE A 162 -30.10 -1.08 13.23
C ILE A 162 -31.43 -1.84 13.18
N LEU A 163 -32.31 -1.63 14.16
CA LEU A 163 -33.63 -2.26 14.18
C LEU A 163 -34.58 -1.66 13.14
N LYS A 164 -34.23 -0.51 12.52
CA LYS A 164 -34.96 0.07 11.38
C LYS A 164 -34.60 -0.67 10.09
N ASP A 165 -35.56 -0.80 9.18
CA ASP A 165 -35.38 -1.58 7.95
C ASP A 165 -34.30 -0.99 7.02
N ASP A 166 -34.26 0.33 6.88
CA ASP A 166 -33.31 1.03 6.00
C ASP A 166 -31.84 0.94 6.45
N VAL A 167 -31.62 0.71 7.75
CA VAL A 167 -30.29 0.70 8.34
C VAL A 167 -29.74 -0.72 8.33
N HIS A 168 -28.54 -0.86 7.79
CA HIS A 168 -27.82 -2.11 7.68
C HIS A 168 -26.46 -1.97 8.36
N CYS A 169 -25.81 -3.09 8.65
CA CYS A 169 -24.47 -3.08 9.21
C CYS A 169 -23.49 -3.87 8.36
N ASP A 170 -22.22 -3.47 8.43
CA ASP A 170 -21.12 -4.20 7.82
C ASP A 170 -19.91 -4.23 8.76
N ILE A 171 -19.36 -5.43 8.98
CA ILE A 171 -18.17 -5.65 9.82
C ILE A 171 -17.02 -6.04 8.89
N ILE A 172 -16.21 -5.05 8.53
CA ILE A 172 -15.10 -5.20 7.60
C ILE A 172 -13.87 -5.71 8.36
N LYS A 173 -13.41 -6.91 8.01
CA LYS A 173 -12.19 -7.48 8.57
C LYS A 173 -10.97 -6.82 7.93
N ILE A 174 -10.23 -6.04 8.72
CA ILE A 174 -8.98 -5.40 8.27
C ILE A 174 -7.72 -6.19 8.70
N GLY A 175 -7.88 -7.11 9.67
CA GLY A 175 -6.81 -7.99 10.13
C GLY A 175 -6.37 -8.98 9.04
N GLY A 176 -5.06 -9.03 8.77
CA GLY A 176 -4.46 -9.92 7.78
C GLY A 176 -4.20 -9.27 6.41
N LEU A 177 -4.78 -8.10 6.09
CA LEU A 177 -4.49 -7.41 4.83
C LEU A 177 -3.03 -6.89 4.76
N VAL A 178 -2.39 -6.70 5.91
CA VAL A 178 -1.02 -6.19 6.00
C VAL A 178 -0.21 -7.09 6.92
N ARG A 179 0.91 -7.62 6.40
CA ARG A 179 1.80 -8.52 7.14
C ARG A 179 2.52 -7.85 8.32
N ASN A 180 2.98 -6.61 8.14
CA ASN A 180 3.76 -5.90 9.16
C ASN A 180 2.85 -5.12 10.11
N LYS A 181 2.97 -5.38 11.41
CA LYS A 181 2.17 -4.74 12.47
C LYS A 181 2.27 -3.21 12.45
N GLU A 182 3.47 -2.65 12.31
CA GLU A 182 3.65 -1.19 12.26
C GLU A 182 2.95 -0.55 11.05
N ARG A 183 3.04 -1.19 9.89
CA ARG A 183 2.37 -0.73 8.67
C ARG A 183 0.86 -0.82 8.81
N PHE A 184 0.36 -1.87 9.47
CA PHE A 184 -1.04 -2.03 9.80
C PHE A 184 -1.54 -0.88 10.70
N VAL A 185 -0.83 -0.58 11.80
CA VAL A 185 -1.20 0.54 12.69
C VAL A 185 -1.17 1.87 11.95
N LYS A 186 -0.13 2.15 11.14
CA LYS A 186 -0.04 3.38 10.34
C LYS A 186 -1.17 3.51 9.32
N ARG A 187 -1.58 2.43 8.64
CA ARG A 187 -2.71 2.45 7.69
C ARG A 187 -4.06 2.54 8.38
N ARG A 188 -4.23 1.90 9.53
CA ARG A 188 -5.44 2.06 10.36
C ARG A 188 -5.58 3.49 10.86
N GLN A 189 -4.50 4.09 11.36
CA GLN A 189 -4.51 5.48 11.79
C GLN A 189 -4.78 6.44 10.62
N ARG A 190 -4.26 6.14 9.43
CA ARG A 190 -4.56 6.90 8.21
C ARG A 190 -6.05 6.90 7.85
N LEU A 191 -6.75 5.78 8.06
CA LEU A 191 -8.19 5.68 7.82
C LEU A 191 -8.99 6.59 8.78
N VAL A 192 -8.58 6.66 10.04
CA VAL A 192 -9.17 7.58 11.04
C VAL A 192 -8.84 9.03 10.69
N GLY A 193 -7.59 9.30 10.33
CA GLY A 193 -7.08 10.65 10.09
C GLY A 193 -6.63 11.36 11.37
N PRO A 194 -6.07 12.58 11.25
CA PRO A 194 -5.83 13.45 12.40
C PRO A 194 -7.17 13.81 13.05
N ASP A 195 -7.28 13.69 14.37
CA ASP A 195 -8.49 13.98 15.16
C ASP A 195 -9.79 13.34 14.64
N GLY A 196 -9.69 12.22 13.92
CA GLY A 196 -10.86 11.56 13.32
C GLY A 196 -11.46 12.29 12.12
N ALA A 197 -10.80 13.32 11.57
CA ALA A 197 -11.35 14.14 10.49
C ALA A 197 -11.65 13.33 9.21
N THR A 198 -10.78 12.38 8.84
CA THR A 198 -11.01 11.53 7.66
C THR A 198 -12.20 10.60 7.87
N GLN A 199 -12.29 9.97 9.04
CA GLN A 199 -13.42 9.12 9.40
C GLN A 199 -14.72 9.93 9.36
N LYS A 200 -14.74 11.12 9.98
CA LYS A 200 -15.94 11.96 10.01
C LYS A 200 -16.36 12.45 8.64
N ALA A 201 -15.39 12.78 7.77
CA ALA A 201 -15.68 13.13 6.38
C ALA A 201 -16.32 11.96 5.61
N ILE A 202 -15.85 10.72 5.81
CA ILE A 202 -16.47 9.54 5.19
C ILE A 202 -17.90 9.38 5.72
N GLU A 203 -18.11 9.48 7.04
CA GLU A 203 -19.44 9.37 7.66
C GLU A 203 -20.45 10.35 7.05
N LEU A 204 -20.07 11.62 6.91
CA LEU A 204 -20.93 12.67 6.34
C LEU A 204 -21.21 12.48 4.84
N LEU A 205 -20.25 11.94 4.09
CA LEU A 205 -20.40 11.71 2.66
C LEU A 205 -21.27 10.50 2.35
N THR A 206 -21.15 9.43 3.13
CA THR A 206 -21.89 8.17 2.90
C THR A 206 -23.15 8.05 3.75
N ASN A 207 -23.41 8.98 4.67
CA ASN A 207 -24.47 8.88 5.69
C ASN A 207 -24.38 7.56 6.46
N CYS A 208 -23.15 7.16 6.79
CA CYS A 208 -22.89 5.97 7.59
C CYS A 208 -22.26 6.37 8.92
N TYR A 209 -22.52 5.61 9.97
CA TYR A 209 -21.73 5.62 11.18
C TYR A 209 -20.59 4.63 11.05
N ILE A 210 -19.36 5.04 11.34
CA ILE A 210 -18.17 4.20 11.18
C ILE A 210 -17.45 4.14 12.53
N LEU A 211 -16.93 2.97 12.89
CA LEU A 211 -16.10 2.82 14.07
C LEU A 211 -14.92 1.89 13.76
N VAL A 212 -13.71 2.44 13.86
CA VAL A 212 -12.47 1.71 13.62
C VAL A 212 -11.94 1.17 14.94
N GLN A 213 -12.03 -0.15 15.15
CA GLN A 213 -11.57 -0.78 16.40
C GLN A 213 -10.72 -2.02 16.14
N GLY A 214 -9.51 -2.04 16.71
CA GLY A 214 -8.64 -3.21 16.68
C GLY A 214 -8.32 -3.65 15.25
N ASN A 215 -8.83 -4.83 14.89
CA ASN A 215 -8.62 -5.50 13.61
C ASN A 215 -9.85 -5.50 12.69
N THR A 216 -10.87 -4.71 13.03
CA THR A 216 -12.11 -4.59 12.25
C THR A 216 -12.56 -3.14 12.15
N VAL A 217 -13.30 -2.83 11.10
CA VAL A 217 -14.03 -1.58 10.97
C VAL A 217 -15.51 -1.96 10.94
N ALA A 218 -16.28 -1.47 11.90
CA ALA A 218 -17.72 -1.61 11.91
C ALA A 218 -18.34 -0.38 11.25
N ALA A 219 -19.30 -0.59 10.36
CA ALA A 219 -20.04 0.47 9.70
C ALA A 219 -21.55 0.19 9.78
N MET A 220 -22.35 1.25 9.88
CA MET A 220 -23.81 1.18 9.85
C MET A 220 -24.38 2.27 8.95
N GLY A 221 -25.43 1.97 8.20
CA GLY A 221 -26.10 2.92 7.32
C GLY A 221 -26.80 2.26 6.15
N SER A 222 -27.02 3.01 5.08
CA SER A 222 -27.65 2.50 3.87
C SER A 222 -26.72 1.55 3.09
N TYR A 223 -27.30 0.64 2.31
CA TYR A 223 -26.55 -0.33 1.52
C TYR A 223 -25.53 0.31 0.56
N GLN A 224 -25.92 1.39 -0.12
CA GLN A 224 -25.04 2.12 -1.04
C GLN A 224 -23.87 2.79 -0.30
N GLY A 225 -24.15 3.34 0.89
CA GLY A 225 -23.13 3.91 1.76
C GLY A 225 -22.13 2.85 2.23
N LEU A 226 -22.63 1.72 2.73
CA LEU A 226 -21.79 0.60 3.19
C LEU A 226 -20.89 0.05 2.08
N ARG A 227 -21.41 -0.12 0.86
CA ARG A 227 -20.60 -0.53 -0.30
C ARG A 227 -19.46 0.45 -0.58
N SER A 228 -19.73 1.75 -0.47
CA SER A 228 -18.71 2.79 -0.65
C SER A 228 -17.68 2.75 0.47
N VAL A 229 -18.10 2.61 1.73
CA VAL A 229 -17.21 2.49 2.89
C VAL A 229 -16.32 1.26 2.78
N ARG A 230 -16.87 0.10 2.41
CA ARG A 230 -16.11 -1.14 2.21
C ARG A 230 -14.99 -0.96 1.20
N ASN A 231 -15.30 -0.40 0.03
CA ASN A 231 -14.29 -0.11 -1.00
C ASN A 231 -13.21 0.84 -0.47
N ILE A 232 -13.59 1.89 0.28
CA ILE A 232 -12.64 2.85 0.86
C ILE A 232 -11.68 2.17 1.85
N VAL A 233 -12.21 1.32 2.72
CA VAL A 233 -11.43 0.60 3.71
C VAL A 233 -10.46 -0.36 3.02
N GLU A 234 -10.95 -1.19 2.10
CA GLU A 234 -10.12 -2.14 1.35
C GLU A 234 -9.01 -1.43 0.56
N ASP A 235 -9.33 -0.34 -0.15
CA ASP A 235 -8.36 0.50 -0.87
C ASP A 235 -7.31 1.13 0.06
N CYS A 236 -7.75 1.60 1.23
CA CYS A 236 -6.84 2.18 2.24
C CYS A 236 -5.80 1.16 2.69
N PHE A 237 -6.23 -0.09 2.89
CA PHE A 237 -5.33 -1.20 3.21
C PHE A 237 -4.55 -1.70 1.99
N ALA A 238 -5.02 -1.48 0.75
CA ALA A 238 -4.29 -1.69 -0.50
C ALA A 238 -3.27 -0.58 -0.84
N ASN A 239 -2.96 0.31 0.12
CA ASN A 239 -2.00 1.41 0.00
C ASN A 239 -2.46 2.64 -0.81
N ILE A 240 -3.74 2.76 -1.10
CA ILE A 240 -4.34 3.99 -1.63
C ILE A 240 -4.68 4.88 -0.44
N HIS A 241 -4.53 6.21 -0.55
CA HIS A 241 -4.87 7.10 0.56
C HIS A 241 -6.40 7.36 0.58
N PRO A 242 -7.09 7.27 1.73
CA PRO A 242 -8.55 7.43 1.79
C PRO A 242 -9.03 8.79 1.26
N ILE A 243 -8.20 9.83 1.39
CA ILE A 243 -8.49 11.18 0.86
C ILE A 243 -8.82 11.19 -0.65
N TYR A 244 -8.25 10.27 -1.44
CA TYR A 244 -8.55 10.17 -2.87
C TYR A 244 -9.99 9.69 -3.08
N ASN A 245 -10.43 8.72 -2.28
CA ASN A 245 -11.80 8.23 -2.35
C ASN A 245 -12.80 9.23 -1.73
N VAL A 246 -12.41 9.96 -0.69
CA VAL A 246 -13.20 11.08 -0.15
C VAL A 246 -13.42 12.13 -1.24
N LYS A 247 -12.36 12.60 -1.92
CA LYS A 247 -12.48 13.56 -3.03
C LYS A 247 -13.34 13.01 -4.17
N ARG A 248 -13.21 11.71 -4.47
CA ARG A 248 -14.04 11.03 -5.47
C ARG A 248 -15.51 11.04 -5.07
N LEU A 249 -15.84 10.75 -3.81
CA LEU A 249 -17.21 10.79 -3.30
C LEU A 249 -17.79 12.21 -3.31
N MET A 250 -16.98 13.22 -2.96
CA MET A 250 -17.41 14.63 -3.07
C MET A 250 -17.82 14.98 -4.50
N ILE A 251 -16.96 14.66 -5.48
CA ILE A 251 -17.26 14.93 -6.90
C ILE A 251 -18.49 14.13 -7.35
N LYS A 252 -18.61 12.85 -6.97
CA LYS A 252 -19.81 12.06 -7.30
C LYS A 252 -21.08 12.65 -6.70
N ARG A 253 -21.02 13.19 -5.48
CA ARG A 253 -22.18 13.80 -4.82
C ARG A 253 -22.61 15.10 -5.48
N GLU A 254 -21.66 15.91 -5.97
CA GLU A 254 -21.99 17.10 -6.76
C GLU A 254 -22.53 16.72 -8.15
N LEU A 255 -21.90 15.79 -8.86
CA LEU A 255 -22.38 15.32 -10.17
C LEU A 255 -23.75 14.64 -10.11
N ALA A 256 -24.10 14.02 -8.97
CA ALA A 256 -25.41 13.41 -8.77
C ALA A 256 -26.55 14.43 -8.63
N LYS A 257 -26.25 15.69 -8.30
CA LYS A 257 -27.26 16.76 -8.25
C LYS A 257 -27.64 17.25 -9.65
N ASP A 258 -26.74 17.12 -10.61
CA ASP A 258 -26.96 17.55 -12.00
C ASP A 258 -27.77 16.49 -12.77
N GLU A 259 -29.02 16.81 -13.09
CA GLU A 259 -29.93 15.88 -13.77
C GLU A 259 -29.47 15.49 -15.19
N ALA A 260 -28.83 16.43 -15.91
CA ALA A 260 -28.34 16.20 -17.27
C ALA A 260 -27.27 15.10 -17.37
N LEU A 261 -26.46 14.91 -16.33
CA LEU A 261 -25.35 13.95 -16.33
C LEU A 261 -25.69 12.62 -15.66
N ARG A 262 -26.91 12.43 -15.13
CA ARG A 262 -27.29 11.23 -14.36
C ARG A 262 -27.09 9.92 -15.12
N ASN A 263 -27.34 9.92 -16.43
CA ASN A 263 -27.28 8.74 -17.28
C ASN A 263 -25.93 8.59 -18.03
N GLU A 264 -24.99 9.52 -17.84
CA GLU A 264 -23.68 9.49 -18.48
C GLU A 264 -22.62 8.84 -17.59
N ASN A 265 -21.56 8.29 -18.19
CA ASN A 265 -20.43 7.78 -17.40
C ASN A 265 -19.58 8.94 -16.83
N TRP A 266 -19.44 8.99 -15.51
CA TRP A 266 -18.69 10.02 -14.78
C TRP A 266 -17.17 9.83 -14.73
N ASP A 267 -16.61 8.74 -15.27
CA ASP A 267 -15.17 8.43 -15.20
C ASP A 267 -14.25 9.55 -15.72
N ARG A 268 -14.74 10.38 -16.65
CA ARG A 268 -14.02 11.55 -17.17
C ARG A 268 -13.78 12.63 -16.10
N PHE A 269 -14.74 12.81 -15.20
CA PHE A 269 -14.69 13.83 -14.16
C PHE A 269 -14.03 13.31 -12.87
N LEU A 270 -13.94 11.99 -12.73
CA LEU A 270 -13.36 11.37 -11.54
C LEU A 270 -11.83 11.42 -11.59
N PRO A 271 -11.17 11.91 -10.53
CA PRO A 271 -9.72 11.92 -10.47
C PRO A 271 -9.17 10.49 -10.45
N GLN A 272 -8.36 10.16 -11.45
CA GLN A 272 -7.64 8.89 -11.52
C GLN A 272 -6.24 9.05 -10.92
N PHE A 273 -6.06 8.57 -9.69
CA PHE A 273 -4.74 8.55 -9.09
C PHE A 273 -3.96 7.31 -9.56
N LYS A 274 -3.22 7.46 -10.65
CA LYS A 274 -2.31 6.41 -11.12
C LYS A 274 -1.00 6.50 -10.35
N LYS A 275 -0.54 5.36 -9.81
CA LYS A 275 0.85 5.25 -9.34
C LYS A 275 1.76 5.58 -10.53
N LYS A 276 2.50 6.68 -10.45
CA LYS A 276 3.59 6.94 -11.39
C LYS A 276 4.67 5.91 -11.13
N ASN A 277 4.66 4.80 -11.88
CA ASN A 277 5.73 3.81 -11.86
C ASN A 277 6.92 4.35 -12.66
N VAL A 278 7.50 5.46 -12.18
CA VAL A 278 8.67 6.06 -12.82
C VAL A 278 9.80 5.06 -12.68
N GLN A 279 10.27 4.54 -13.81
CA GLN A 279 11.38 3.62 -13.85
C GLN A 279 12.59 4.31 -13.20
N ARG A 280 13.03 3.78 -12.05
CA ARG A 280 14.25 4.26 -11.41
C ARG A 280 15.44 3.73 -12.21
N LYS A 281 16.49 4.55 -12.35
CA LYS A 281 17.75 4.09 -12.97
C LYS A 281 18.21 2.83 -12.25
N LYS A 282 18.48 1.77 -13.02
CA LYS A 282 19.07 0.55 -12.46
C LYS A 282 20.42 0.91 -11.84
N PRO A 283 20.74 0.44 -10.62
CA PRO A 283 22.06 0.64 -10.06
C PRO A 283 23.09 0.02 -11.02
N LYS A 284 24.19 0.73 -11.26
CA LYS A 284 25.27 0.26 -12.15
C LYS A 284 25.90 -1.04 -11.64
N ASP A 285 25.92 -1.20 -10.32
CA ASP A 285 26.47 -2.36 -9.65
C ASP A 285 25.35 -3.09 -8.91
N VAL A 286 24.94 -4.24 -9.45
CA VAL A 286 23.96 -5.12 -8.82
C VAL A 286 24.76 -6.22 -8.15
N HIS A 287 24.94 -6.11 -6.84
CA HIS A 287 25.62 -7.15 -6.06
C HIS A 287 24.89 -8.49 -6.25
N LYS A 288 25.56 -9.46 -6.89
CA LYS A 288 25.05 -10.83 -7.02
C LYS A 288 24.92 -11.41 -5.60
N LYS A 289 23.73 -11.89 -5.23
CA LYS A 289 23.54 -12.55 -3.92
C LYS A 289 24.48 -13.74 -3.83
N LYS A 290 25.24 -13.83 -2.74
CA LYS A 290 26.07 -15.01 -2.44
C LYS A 290 25.15 -16.22 -2.30
N GLU A 291 25.60 -17.38 -2.79
CA GLU A 291 24.90 -18.64 -2.59
C GLU A 291 24.78 -18.94 -1.09
N TYR A 292 23.60 -19.40 -0.67
CA TYR A 292 23.35 -19.72 0.72
C TYR A 292 24.11 -20.99 1.08
N THR A 293 25.16 -20.84 1.88
CA THR A 293 25.81 -21.95 2.59
C THR A 293 25.22 -22.04 4.00
N PRO A 294 24.74 -23.22 4.43
CA PRO A 294 24.28 -23.42 5.80
C PRO A 294 25.45 -23.38 6.81
N PHE A 295 26.68 -23.54 6.33
CA PHE A 295 27.89 -23.43 7.14
C PHE A 295 28.34 -21.97 7.25
N PRO A 296 28.54 -21.45 8.48
CA PRO A 296 29.13 -20.13 8.64
C PRO A 296 30.58 -20.13 8.11
N PRO A 297 31.07 -19.00 7.59
CA PRO A 297 32.49 -18.89 7.26
C PRO A 297 33.34 -19.07 8.53
N LEU A 298 34.54 -19.62 8.37
CA LEU A 298 35.48 -19.73 9.48
C LEU A 298 35.74 -18.35 10.10
N PRO A 299 35.74 -18.22 11.44
CA PRO A 299 36.12 -16.97 12.09
C PRO A 299 37.56 -16.62 11.67
N THR A 300 37.83 -15.32 11.49
CA THR A 300 39.20 -14.89 11.20
C THR A 300 40.08 -15.20 12.42
N PRO A 301 41.19 -15.95 12.27
CA PRO A 301 42.04 -16.32 13.40
C PRO A 301 42.61 -15.07 14.05
N SER A 302 42.74 -15.09 15.39
CA SER A 302 43.35 -14.00 16.13
C SER A 302 44.83 -13.86 15.77
N LYS A 303 45.45 -12.73 16.14
CA LYS A 303 46.91 -12.57 15.95
C LYS A 303 47.67 -13.68 16.67
N LEU A 304 47.23 -14.05 17.87
CA LEU A 304 47.79 -15.13 18.66
C LEU A 304 47.64 -16.49 17.97
N ASP A 305 46.48 -16.78 17.37
CA ASP A 305 46.28 -18.01 16.61
C ASP A 305 47.20 -18.08 15.38
N LYS A 306 47.38 -16.96 14.67
CA LYS A 306 48.32 -16.88 13.54
C LYS A 306 49.78 -17.06 13.99
N GLU A 307 50.13 -16.54 15.16
CA GLU A 307 51.47 -16.71 15.75
C GLU A 307 51.69 -18.15 16.23
N ILE A 308 50.67 -18.82 16.74
CA ILE A 308 50.70 -20.25 17.12
C ILE A 308 50.79 -21.13 15.87
N GLU A 309 49.99 -20.85 14.83
CA GLU A 309 49.99 -21.58 13.55
C GLU A 309 51.31 -21.43 12.79
N SER A 310 51.93 -20.24 12.81
CA SER A 310 53.25 -20.00 12.20
C SER A 310 54.43 -20.52 13.04
N GLY A 311 54.18 -20.93 14.28
CA GLY A 311 55.21 -21.31 15.24
C GLY A 311 56.02 -20.12 15.80
N GLU A 312 55.77 -18.90 15.32
CA GLU A 312 56.44 -17.68 15.81
C GLU A 312 56.16 -17.40 17.29
N TYR A 313 55.00 -17.83 17.79
CA TYR A 313 54.61 -17.67 19.20
C TYR A 313 55.56 -18.40 20.16
N PHE A 314 56.06 -19.57 19.75
CA PHE A 314 56.94 -20.39 20.59
C PHE A 314 58.41 -19.95 20.53
N MET A 315 58.78 -19.13 19.55
CA MET A 315 60.14 -18.63 19.37
C MET A 315 60.45 -17.51 20.35
N LYS A 316 61.62 -17.56 21.00
CA LYS A 316 62.06 -16.45 21.87
C LYS A 316 62.38 -15.22 21.03
N GLU A 317 62.25 -14.02 21.61
CA GLU A 317 62.42 -12.76 20.86
C GLU A 317 63.79 -12.64 20.15
N HIS A 318 64.85 -13.18 20.76
CA HIS A 318 66.18 -13.18 20.17
C HIS A 318 66.28 -14.09 18.93
N GLU A 319 65.59 -15.24 18.93
CA GLU A 319 65.52 -16.19 17.81
C GLU A 319 64.69 -15.57 16.67
N ARG A 320 63.57 -14.93 17.00
CA ARG A 320 62.75 -14.17 16.03
C ARG A 320 63.57 -13.06 15.36
N LYS A 321 64.40 -12.34 16.14
CA LYS A 321 65.29 -11.29 15.61
C LYS A 321 66.41 -11.86 14.73
N ALA A 322 66.93 -13.05 15.06
CA ALA A 322 67.93 -13.74 14.25
C ALA A 322 67.35 -14.24 12.92
N LEU A 323 66.15 -14.83 12.94
CA LEU A 323 65.44 -15.29 11.74
C LEU A 323 65.14 -14.13 10.79
N ARG A 324 64.57 -13.03 11.32
CA ARG A 324 64.33 -11.79 10.54
C ARG A 324 65.61 -11.20 9.93
N LYS A 325 66.76 -11.32 10.62
CA LYS A 325 68.05 -10.88 10.07
C LYS A 325 68.54 -11.80 8.95
N ARG A 326 68.32 -13.12 9.05
CA ARG A 326 68.67 -14.09 8.01
C ARG A 326 67.82 -13.88 6.76
N GLU A 327 66.52 -13.70 6.90
CA GLU A 327 65.61 -13.37 5.78
C GLU A 327 66.00 -12.06 5.08
N LYS A 328 66.34 -11.02 5.85
CA LYS A 328 66.84 -9.75 5.29
C LYS A 328 68.17 -9.89 4.55
N LYS A 329 69.03 -10.84 4.94
CA LYS A 329 70.27 -11.13 4.21
C LYS A 329 69.97 -11.90 2.92
N ALA A 330 69.14 -12.93 2.99
CA ALA A 330 68.73 -13.74 1.83
C ALA A 330 68.07 -12.87 0.74
N SER A 331 67.08 -12.06 1.10
CA SER A 331 66.43 -11.12 0.17
C SER A 331 67.40 -10.10 -0.44
N LYS A 332 68.38 -9.61 0.32
CA LYS A 332 69.44 -8.74 -0.22
C LYS A 332 70.33 -9.49 -1.21
N GLU A 333 70.70 -10.73 -0.89
CA GLU A 333 71.49 -11.58 -1.78
C GLU A 333 70.75 -11.88 -3.09
N GLU A 334 69.44 -12.17 -3.04
CA GLU A 334 68.58 -12.33 -4.21
C GLU A 334 68.54 -11.06 -5.07
N VAL A 335 68.33 -9.88 -4.47
CA VAL A 335 68.35 -8.60 -5.20
C VAL A 335 69.73 -8.33 -5.82
N ILE A 336 70.81 -8.69 -5.12
CA ILE A 336 72.16 -8.58 -5.66
C ILE A 336 72.35 -9.56 -6.84
N GLN A 337 71.83 -10.77 -6.75
CA GLN A 337 71.87 -11.75 -7.84
C GLN A 337 71.05 -11.29 -9.05
N GLN A 338 69.85 -10.75 -8.84
CA GLN A 338 69.02 -10.14 -9.89
C GLN A 338 69.73 -8.96 -10.54
N ARG A 339 70.30 -8.04 -9.76
CA ARG A 339 71.08 -6.93 -10.31
C ARG A 339 72.33 -7.42 -11.07
N LYS A 340 72.96 -8.49 -10.61
CA LYS A 340 74.10 -9.12 -11.32
C LYS A 340 73.64 -9.79 -12.61
N SER A 341 72.48 -10.46 -12.65
CA SER A 341 71.94 -11.08 -13.86
C SER A 341 71.46 -10.03 -14.86
N GLU A 342 70.79 -8.97 -14.41
CA GLU A 342 70.42 -7.80 -15.22
C GLU A 342 71.66 -7.12 -15.82
N LYS A 343 72.71 -6.89 -15.01
CA LYS A 343 73.98 -6.32 -15.50
C LYS A 343 74.68 -7.24 -16.51
N LYS A 344 74.71 -8.56 -16.26
CA LYS A 344 75.26 -9.54 -17.21
C LYS A 344 74.44 -9.58 -18.51
N ALA A 345 73.12 -9.55 -18.43
CA ALA A 345 72.23 -9.49 -19.58
C ALA A 345 72.44 -8.20 -20.40
N GLY A 346 72.70 -7.07 -19.75
CA GLY A 346 73.03 -5.80 -20.43
C GLY A 346 74.40 -5.77 -21.12
N PHE A 347 75.33 -6.66 -20.74
CA PHE A 347 76.67 -6.75 -21.34
C PHE A 347 76.75 -7.73 -22.53
N VAL A 348 75.73 -8.57 -22.70
CA VAL A 348 75.58 -9.41 -23.89
C VAL A 348 74.96 -8.55 -24.99
N ALA A 349 75.67 -8.38 -26.10
CA ALA A 349 75.14 -7.64 -27.24
C ALA A 349 73.79 -8.25 -27.68
N PRO A 350 72.74 -7.43 -27.89
CA PRO A 350 71.47 -7.90 -28.42
C PRO A 350 71.71 -8.67 -29.73
N SER A 351 71.08 -9.83 -29.89
CA SER A 351 71.27 -10.65 -31.09
C SER A 351 70.91 -9.85 -32.36
N ASP A 352 71.62 -10.09 -33.47
CA ASP A 352 71.44 -9.36 -34.73
C ASP A 352 69.98 -9.36 -35.26
N LYS A 353 69.18 -10.37 -34.88
CA LYS A 353 67.74 -10.43 -35.18
C LYS A 353 66.95 -9.28 -34.53
N GLU A 354 67.33 -8.83 -33.34
CA GLU A 354 66.67 -7.73 -32.62
C GLU A 354 67.08 -6.36 -33.17
N LEU A 355 68.34 -6.18 -33.56
CA LEU A 355 68.82 -4.97 -34.23
C LEU A 355 68.08 -4.71 -35.55
N ASN A 356 67.82 -5.77 -36.32
CA ASN A 356 67.08 -5.66 -37.57
C ASN A 356 65.60 -5.29 -37.35
N LYS A 357 64.99 -5.77 -36.26
CA LYS A 357 63.62 -5.40 -35.85
C LYS A 357 63.52 -3.95 -35.38
N LYS A 358 64.55 -3.45 -34.69
CA LYS A 358 64.65 -2.05 -34.23
C LYS A 358 64.87 -1.09 -35.40
N ARG A 359 65.70 -1.46 -36.38
CA ARG A 359 65.87 -0.74 -37.65
C ARG A 359 64.56 -0.68 -38.44
N LYS A 360 63.82 -1.79 -38.57
CA LYS A 360 62.48 -1.78 -39.22
C LYS A 360 61.48 -0.85 -38.53
N ARG A 361 61.50 -0.74 -37.20
CA ARG A 361 60.62 0.16 -36.45
C ARG A 361 60.98 1.64 -36.64
N GLN A 362 62.28 1.97 -36.64
CA GLN A 362 62.72 3.35 -36.87
C GLN A 362 62.47 3.82 -38.30
N VAL A 363 62.56 2.94 -39.29
CA VAL A 363 62.21 3.26 -40.69
C VAL A 363 60.70 3.49 -40.86
N ALA A 364 59.84 2.81 -40.08
CA ALA A 364 58.39 3.03 -40.09
C ALA A 364 57.96 4.34 -39.41
N GLU A 365 58.81 4.96 -38.59
CA GLU A 365 58.52 6.18 -37.83
C GLU A 365 58.88 7.48 -38.59
N ILE A 366 59.63 7.37 -39.71
CA ILE A 366 60.09 8.52 -40.51
C ILE A 366 59.11 8.87 -41.65
N SER A 367 58.07 8.06 -41.92
CA SER A 367 56.98 8.46 -42.81
C SER A 367 56.06 9.45 -42.09
N GLN A 368 55.88 10.64 -42.66
CA GLN A 368 55.14 11.74 -42.04
C GLN A 368 53.74 11.35 -41.54
N PRO A 369 53.29 11.82 -40.36
CA PRO A 369 51.94 11.57 -39.88
C PRO A 369 50.92 12.26 -40.79
N SER A 370 49.96 11.49 -41.29
CA SER A 370 48.88 12.01 -42.13
C SER A 370 47.99 12.98 -41.35
N LEU A 371 47.41 13.98 -42.01
CA LEU A 371 46.48 14.97 -41.41
C LEU A 371 45.29 14.30 -40.67
N ASN A 372 44.96 13.05 -40.98
CA ASN A 372 43.91 12.27 -40.32
C ASN A 372 44.32 11.76 -38.92
N ASP A 373 45.61 11.46 -38.70
CA ASP A 373 46.13 11.01 -37.40
C ASP A 373 46.30 12.17 -36.41
N LEU A 374 46.53 13.38 -36.92
CA LEU A 374 46.48 14.61 -36.13
C LEU A 374 45.02 14.96 -35.75
N LYS A 375 44.07 14.83 -36.69
CA LYS A 375 42.64 15.04 -36.43
C LYS A 375 42.07 14.11 -35.36
N SER A 376 42.44 12.83 -35.36
CA SER A 376 41.98 11.87 -34.34
C SER A 376 42.54 12.18 -32.95
N LYS A 377 43.82 12.58 -32.85
CA LYS A 377 44.44 13.04 -31.59
C LYS A 377 43.76 14.29 -31.02
N PHE A 378 43.45 15.28 -31.87
CA PHE A 378 42.71 16.48 -31.43
C PHE A 378 41.25 16.17 -31.03
N GLN A 379 40.57 15.24 -31.72
CA GLN A 379 39.23 14.79 -31.32
C GLN A 379 39.21 13.98 -30.02
N THR A 380 40.30 13.28 -29.68
CA THR A 380 40.40 12.60 -28.38
C THR A 380 40.63 13.57 -27.22
N GLN A 381 41.34 14.68 -27.46
CA GLN A 381 41.55 15.72 -26.44
C GLN A 381 40.29 16.55 -26.16
N THR A 382 39.43 16.79 -27.17
CA THR A 382 38.18 17.55 -26.96
C THR A 382 37.07 16.74 -26.27
N LYS A 383 37.17 15.41 -26.22
CA LYS A 383 36.21 14.53 -25.52
C LYS A 383 36.48 14.35 -24.02
N THR A 384 37.62 14.84 -23.51
CA THR A 384 37.96 14.80 -22.08
C THR A 384 37.78 16.15 -21.37
N GLY A 385 36.86 16.98 -21.85
CA GLY A 385 36.37 18.16 -21.12
C GLY A 385 35.34 17.78 -20.06
N THR A 386 35.76 17.09 -18.99
CA THR A 386 35.02 17.11 -17.72
C THR A 386 35.88 17.85 -16.72
N THR A 387 35.42 19.04 -16.32
CA THR A 387 36.00 19.88 -15.28
C THR A 387 36.11 19.11 -13.97
N GLN A 388 37.25 18.44 -13.74
CA GLN A 388 37.68 18.13 -12.40
C GLN A 388 38.40 19.36 -11.89
N VAL A 389 37.75 20.09 -10.98
CA VAL A 389 38.43 21.06 -10.12
C VAL A 389 39.40 20.25 -9.26
N VAL A 390 40.64 20.14 -9.70
CA VAL A 390 41.73 19.61 -8.88
C VAL A 390 42.07 20.73 -7.90
N LYS A 391 41.66 20.57 -6.65
CA LYS A 391 42.27 21.31 -5.54
C LYS A 391 43.61 20.66 -5.29
N ASP A 392 44.67 21.22 -5.85
CA ASP A 392 46.04 20.90 -5.43
C ASP A 392 46.18 21.38 -3.98
N SER A 393 46.12 20.46 -3.02
CA SER A 393 46.57 20.73 -1.65
C SER A 393 48.07 20.45 -1.56
N LEU A 394 48.74 21.23 -0.72
CA LEU A 394 50.19 21.21 -0.48
C LEU A 394 50.75 19.83 -0.03
N GLU A 395 49.87 18.86 0.22
CA GLU A 395 50.16 17.54 0.78
C GLU A 395 50.67 16.55 -0.26
N ASP A 396 50.39 16.76 -1.55
CA ASP A 396 50.85 15.86 -2.63
C ASP A 396 52.35 15.99 -2.94
N TYR A 397 53.00 17.07 -2.49
CA TYR A 397 54.43 17.31 -2.69
C TYR A 397 55.31 16.90 -1.51
N ILE A 398 54.73 16.47 -0.38
CA ILE A 398 55.50 16.04 0.80
C ILE A 398 55.43 14.52 0.92
N ALA A 399 56.54 13.85 0.60
CA ALA A 399 56.68 12.41 0.80
C ALA A 399 56.76 12.06 2.30
N LEU A 400 55.62 11.94 2.96
CA LEU A 400 55.53 11.37 4.31
C LEU A 400 55.49 9.83 4.25
N PRO A 401 56.18 9.12 5.17
CA PRO A 401 56.13 7.67 5.21
C PRO A 401 54.73 7.18 5.58
N LYS A 402 54.23 6.20 4.81
CA LYS A 402 52.90 5.56 4.96
C LYS A 402 52.66 5.13 6.42
N LYS A 403 51.72 5.80 7.11
CA LYS A 403 51.16 5.30 8.38
C LYS A 403 50.33 4.04 8.11
N SER A 404 50.64 2.98 8.84
CA SER A 404 49.83 1.77 8.93
C SER A 404 48.46 2.09 9.53
N LYS A 405 47.39 1.66 8.86
CA LYS A 405 46.04 1.66 9.41
C LYS A 405 46.00 0.76 10.65
N ASN A 406 45.87 1.34 11.83
CA ASN A 406 45.26 0.64 12.96
C ASN A 406 43.75 0.78 12.80
N VAL A 407 43.11 -0.36 12.60
CA VAL A 407 41.69 -0.56 12.85
C VAL A 407 41.53 -0.70 14.36
N THR A 408 40.69 0.14 14.94
CA THR A 408 39.95 -0.18 16.15
C THR A 408 38.48 -0.09 15.80
#